data_AF-A0AAI9UA04-F1
#
_entry.id   AF-A0AAI9UA04-F1
#
_cell.length_a   1.000
_cell.length_b   1.000
_cell.length_c   1.000
_cell.angle_alpha   90.00
_cell.angle_beta   90.00
_cell.angle_gamma   90.00
#
_symmetry.space_group_name_H-M   'P 1'
#
loop_
_entity.id
_entity.type
_entity.pdbx_description
1 polymer ?
#
loop_
_entity_poly.entity_id
_entity_poly.type
_entity_poly.pdbx_seq_one_letter_code
_entity_poly.pdbx_strand_id
1 'polypeptide(L)'
;MQFLRFISFVSCPLGVLGSLANTSYTNPIIPGWHSDPSCAFVPEWNETLFCTTSSFITFPGNPVYASKDLIDWKLASNAVNRVSQFPLIRNGSQGEDLGMFASTLRYNNGTFYLISTWVSAQLGGPKFVIFTTKDPFDDLSWSDAIWPETPGDTIDPDIFFDDDGSVIVASSGTPIKAVYLDLSTGNTSEPWDLWNGTGGANAEGPHIYKKDGYYYLLIAEGGTQLNHSATIARSKSIKGPWEAAPHNPLVSNRGTKEYFQTVGHADLFQDSAGNWWGVALSTRGGPKLYNSLNYPMGRETVLFPVSWLAGGWPIADKVRGNMSGPLPNKSSVQRGVGPLVGEADVEDFKPGSTIPSHWVYWRAPFNASYFTISSQGHENALQMTASRANLTRDVVFNVTTEGVTSVFRRQEHTFFNFTVDIELGFGKSVGDEVGVSNYVNPNQHVDLGVIYQATVSDKGDELEPYFQLRARSINNSTAPDPKIVPIPQELLGRAIRIRISPRNETHNEFFGSSADHVGSEQSLWVFNNALLAGDGATTGGLLGVYATTNGGNGSFNGYVGRWRYEPIGQNVDYSVFVPTSTKRQ
;
A
#
# COMPACT_ATOMS: atom_id res chain seq x y z
N MET A 1 -53.42 23.98 48.62
CA MET A 1 -54.04 23.95 47.28
C MET A 1 -53.20 24.85 46.38
N GLN A 2 -52.63 24.26 45.32
CA GLN A 2 -51.85 24.86 44.22
C GLN A 2 -50.50 25.55 44.54
N PHE A 3 -49.42 24.81 44.26
CA PHE A 3 -48.08 25.33 43.98
C PHE A 3 -48.05 25.97 42.59
N LEU A 4 -47.59 27.22 42.48
CA LEU A 4 -47.22 27.84 41.20
C LEU A 4 -45.86 27.28 40.73
N ARG A 5 -45.86 26.63 39.56
CA ARG A 5 -44.62 26.32 38.81
C ARG A 5 -44.32 27.48 37.86
N PHE A 6 -43.16 28.11 38.03
CA PHE A 6 -42.55 28.96 37.01
C PHE A 6 -41.95 28.06 35.91
N ILE A 7 -42.39 28.23 34.68
CA ILE A 7 -41.76 27.66 33.48
C ILE A 7 -40.80 28.73 32.95
N SER A 8 -39.49 28.53 33.16
CA SER A 8 -38.46 29.28 32.45
C SER A 8 -38.31 28.69 31.05
N PHE A 9 -38.67 29.46 30.03
CA PHE A 9 -38.28 29.17 28.65
C PHE A 9 -36.78 29.50 28.51
N VAL A 10 -35.94 28.46 28.44
CA VAL A 10 -34.57 28.59 27.97
C VAL A 10 -34.63 28.60 26.44
N SER A 11 -34.45 29.77 25.84
CA SER A 11 -34.21 29.90 24.41
C SER A 11 -32.84 29.28 24.09
N CYS A 12 -32.84 28.13 23.43
CA CYS A 12 -31.64 27.57 22.83
C CYS A 12 -31.18 28.51 21.70
N PRO A 13 -29.94 29.03 21.69
CA PRO A 13 -29.48 29.80 20.55
C PRO A 13 -29.30 28.82 19.38
N LEU A 14 -29.97 29.10 18.26
CA LEU A 14 -29.65 28.46 16.98
C LEU A 14 -28.15 28.66 16.75
N GLY A 15 -27.39 27.56 16.80
CA GLY A 15 -26.02 27.54 16.36
C GLY A 15 -25.97 27.94 14.89
N VAL A 16 -25.29 29.04 14.60
CA VAL A 16 -24.90 29.39 13.24
C VAL A 16 -23.98 28.28 12.76
N LEU A 17 -24.46 27.42 11.87
CA LEU A 17 -23.64 26.52 11.06
C LEU A 17 -22.72 27.41 10.22
N GLY A 18 -21.53 27.70 10.72
CA GLY A 18 -20.47 28.26 9.89
C GLY A 18 -20.12 27.20 8.85
N SER A 19 -20.51 27.41 7.58
CA SER A 19 -19.99 26.60 6.49
C SER A 19 -18.46 26.78 6.49
N LEU A 20 -17.71 25.72 6.75
CA LEU A 20 -16.27 25.73 6.50
C LEU A 20 -16.08 26.13 5.02
N ALA A 21 -15.25 27.15 4.78
CA ALA A 21 -14.94 27.55 3.42
C ALA A 21 -14.23 26.39 2.71
N ASN A 22 -14.61 26.13 1.45
CA ASN A 22 -13.93 25.11 0.65
C ASN A 22 -12.43 25.40 0.60
N THR A 23 -11.64 24.41 0.99
CA THR A 23 -10.18 24.45 0.98
C THR A 23 -9.67 23.55 -0.13
N SER A 24 -8.67 24.01 -0.88
CA SER A 24 -8.04 23.20 -1.92
C SER A 24 -7.08 22.17 -1.33
N TYR A 25 -7.04 21.00 -1.96
CA TYR A 25 -6.09 19.94 -1.65
C TYR A 25 -5.66 19.20 -2.91
N THR A 26 -4.65 18.34 -2.74
CA THR A 26 -4.02 17.63 -3.84
C THR A 26 -4.13 16.12 -3.63
N ASN A 27 -4.63 15.42 -4.65
CA ASN A 27 -4.58 13.98 -4.76
C ASN A 27 -3.26 13.50 -5.38
N PRO A 28 -2.83 12.26 -5.11
CA PRO A 28 -3.43 11.32 -4.14
C PRO A 28 -3.17 11.75 -2.69
N ILE A 29 -4.08 11.40 -1.77
CA ILE A 29 -3.94 11.70 -0.33
C ILE A 29 -3.04 10.69 0.38
N ILE A 30 -2.93 9.47 -0.15
CA ILE A 30 -1.94 8.46 0.26
C ILE A 30 -1.29 7.96 -1.04
N PRO A 31 -0.17 8.57 -1.47
CA PRO A 31 0.53 8.21 -2.70
C PRO A 31 1.26 6.87 -2.58
N GLY A 32 1.66 6.32 -3.72
CA GLY A 32 2.33 5.02 -3.79
C GLY A 32 1.35 3.86 -3.71
N TRP A 33 1.88 2.65 -3.61
CA TRP A 33 1.03 1.45 -3.62
C TRP A 33 0.20 1.32 -2.34
N HIS A 34 -1.03 1.82 -2.45
CA HIS A 34 -2.07 1.98 -1.43
C HIS A 34 -3.43 1.73 -2.06
N SER A 35 -3.58 0.52 -2.60
CA SER A 35 -4.77 0.05 -3.31
C SER A 35 -5.93 -0.26 -2.36
N ASP A 36 -7.15 -0.27 -2.91
CA ASP A 36 -8.36 -0.79 -2.26
C ASP A 36 -8.61 -0.15 -0.87
N PRO A 37 -8.73 1.19 -0.78
CA PRO A 37 -8.84 1.89 0.49
C PRO A 37 -10.20 1.69 1.15
N SER A 38 -10.20 1.39 2.45
CA SER A 38 -11.41 1.39 3.28
C SER A 38 -11.19 2.16 4.57
N CYS A 39 -12.16 2.97 4.97
CA CYS A 39 -12.02 3.95 6.03
C CYS A 39 -13.14 3.91 7.08
N ALA A 40 -12.78 4.16 8.34
CA ALA A 40 -13.71 4.29 9.45
C ALA A 40 -13.40 5.56 10.25
N PHE A 41 -14.35 6.49 10.28
CA PHE A 41 -14.27 7.67 11.14
C PHE A 41 -14.68 7.28 12.56
N VAL A 42 -13.84 7.62 13.55
CA VAL A 42 -14.07 7.20 14.94
C VAL A 42 -14.00 8.40 15.89
N PRO A 43 -15.15 9.02 16.24
CA PRO A 43 -15.22 10.21 17.09
C PRO A 43 -14.53 10.04 18.45
N GLU A 44 -14.71 8.86 19.08
CA GLU A 44 -14.15 8.54 20.39
C GLU A 44 -12.62 8.34 20.38
N TRP A 45 -12.00 8.27 19.19
CA TRP A 45 -10.56 8.33 19.01
C TRP A 45 -10.09 9.75 18.66
N ASN A 46 -10.62 10.75 19.38
CA ASN A 46 -10.26 12.16 19.20
C ASN A 46 -10.48 12.64 17.76
N GLU A 47 -11.66 12.32 17.21
CA GLU A 47 -12.09 12.70 15.86
C GLU A 47 -11.12 12.22 14.77
N THR A 48 -10.65 10.98 14.86
CA THR A 48 -9.66 10.43 13.93
C THR A 48 -10.33 9.52 12.89
N LEU A 49 -9.95 9.70 11.64
CA LEU A 49 -10.24 8.78 10.55
C LEU A 49 -9.11 7.75 10.45
N PHE A 50 -9.48 6.47 10.37
CA PHE A 50 -8.54 5.38 10.11
C PHE A 50 -8.84 4.76 8.75
N CYS A 51 -7.81 4.48 7.95
CA CYS A 51 -7.96 3.80 6.67
C CYS A 51 -6.98 2.66 6.51
N THR A 52 -7.40 1.57 5.88
CA THR A 52 -6.55 0.44 5.49
C THR A 52 -6.45 0.33 3.99
N THR A 53 -5.41 -0.35 3.50
CA THR A 53 -5.21 -0.71 2.08
C THR A 53 -4.85 -2.19 1.95
N SER A 54 -5.01 -2.77 0.76
CA SER A 54 -4.53 -4.13 0.48
C SER A 54 -2.99 -4.21 0.52
N SER A 55 -2.46 -5.41 0.79
CA SER A 55 -1.01 -5.62 0.95
C SER A 55 -0.47 -6.86 0.24
N PHE A 56 -1.32 -7.67 -0.38
CA PHE A 56 -0.94 -8.90 -1.06
C PHE A 56 -0.07 -9.77 -0.14
N ILE A 57 1.09 -10.22 -0.60
CA ILE A 57 2.04 -11.04 0.17
C ILE A 57 3.08 -10.23 0.94
N THR A 58 3.01 -8.89 0.95
CA THR A 58 3.97 -8.11 1.74
C THR A 58 3.75 -8.27 3.24
N PHE A 59 4.84 -8.13 3.99
CA PHE A 59 4.84 -8.19 5.44
C PHE A 59 5.68 -7.05 6.02
N PRO A 60 5.27 -6.36 7.09
CA PRO A 60 3.93 -6.36 7.66
C PRO A 60 2.85 -6.02 6.61
N GLY A 61 1.65 -6.58 6.79
CA GLY A 61 0.53 -6.46 5.86
C GLY A 61 -0.66 -5.74 6.47
N ASN A 62 -1.61 -5.34 5.62
CA ASN A 62 -2.80 -4.55 5.97
C ASN A 62 -2.46 -3.34 6.86
N PRO A 63 -1.71 -2.36 6.33
CA PRO A 63 -1.37 -1.15 7.08
C PRO A 63 -2.63 -0.34 7.40
N VAL A 64 -2.68 0.21 8.60
CA VAL A 64 -3.74 1.14 9.05
C VAL A 64 -3.13 2.53 9.24
N TYR A 65 -3.64 3.50 8.49
CA TYR A 65 -3.26 4.90 8.54
C TYR A 65 -4.27 5.72 9.31
N ALA A 66 -3.82 6.75 10.01
CA ALA A 66 -4.66 7.68 10.76
C ALA A 66 -4.52 9.11 10.22
N SER A 67 -5.63 9.84 10.16
CA SER A 67 -5.67 11.26 9.85
C SER A 67 -6.78 11.98 10.62
N LYS A 68 -6.63 13.29 10.82
CA LYS A 68 -7.66 14.16 11.40
C LYS A 68 -8.18 15.23 10.43
N ASP A 69 -7.42 15.49 9.37
CA ASP A 69 -7.74 16.50 8.36
C ASP A 69 -7.92 15.92 6.96
N LEU A 70 -7.89 14.59 6.84
CA LEU A 70 -8.02 13.81 5.60
C LEU A 70 -6.81 13.93 4.64
N ILE A 71 -5.81 14.73 5.01
CA ILE A 71 -4.66 15.08 4.15
C ILE A 71 -3.34 14.63 4.75
N ASP A 72 -3.08 14.94 6.02
CA ASP A 72 -1.87 14.50 6.72
C ASP A 72 -2.13 13.10 7.32
N TRP A 73 -1.49 12.08 6.75
CA TRP A 73 -1.65 10.68 7.13
C TRP A 73 -0.40 10.14 7.83
N LYS A 74 -0.60 9.33 8.87
CA LYS A 74 0.48 8.64 9.58
C LYS A 74 0.16 7.17 9.76
N LEU A 75 1.15 6.29 9.63
CA LEU A 75 0.96 4.87 9.92
C LEU A 75 0.62 4.70 11.40
N ALA A 76 -0.56 4.15 11.70
CA ALA A 76 -1.00 3.85 13.05
C ALA A 76 -0.46 2.48 13.49
N SER A 77 -0.68 1.44 12.69
CA SER A 77 -0.20 0.08 12.90
C SER A 77 -0.27 -0.74 11.61
N ASN A 78 0.19 -1.99 11.63
CA ASN A 78 -0.09 -3.00 10.61
C ASN A 78 -0.91 -4.13 11.23
N ALA A 79 -2.08 -4.45 10.67
CA ALA A 79 -2.92 -5.50 11.22
C ALA A 79 -2.26 -6.88 11.09
N VAL A 80 -1.46 -7.12 10.04
CA VAL A 80 -0.67 -8.34 9.82
C VAL A 80 0.80 -8.12 10.17
N ASN A 81 1.18 -8.21 11.45
CA ASN A 81 2.53 -7.87 11.94
C ASN A 81 3.29 -9.00 12.65
N ARG A 82 2.67 -10.17 12.89
CA ARG A 82 3.34 -11.34 13.48
C ARG A 82 3.14 -12.59 12.64
N VAL A 83 4.20 -13.34 12.39
CA VAL A 83 4.08 -14.65 11.74
C VAL A 83 3.25 -15.62 12.59
N SER A 84 3.31 -15.52 13.92
CA SER A 84 2.49 -16.37 14.80
C SER A 84 0.99 -16.16 14.62
N GLN A 85 0.56 -14.93 14.30
CA GLN A 85 -0.84 -14.58 14.12
C GLN A 85 -1.36 -14.99 12.73
N PHE A 86 -0.47 -15.08 11.74
CA PHE A 86 -0.80 -15.48 10.38
C PHE A 86 0.37 -16.19 9.67
N PRO A 87 0.62 -17.48 9.95
CA PRO A 87 1.80 -18.19 9.44
C PRO A 87 1.88 -18.27 7.90
N LEU A 88 0.73 -18.26 7.23
CA LEU A 88 0.62 -18.36 5.77
C LEU A 88 1.29 -17.18 5.04
N ILE A 89 1.54 -16.04 5.69
CA ILE A 89 2.26 -14.91 5.05
C ILE A 89 3.69 -15.27 4.63
N ARG A 90 4.28 -16.32 5.23
CA ARG A 90 5.66 -16.73 4.92
C ARG A 90 5.75 -17.56 3.64
N ASN A 91 4.84 -18.50 3.44
CA ASN A 91 4.95 -19.50 2.36
C ASN A 91 3.59 -19.97 1.81
N GLY A 92 2.49 -19.44 2.32
CA GLY A 92 1.14 -19.89 1.99
C GLY A 92 0.70 -19.51 0.59
N SER A 93 1.35 -18.54 -0.06
CA SER A 93 1.04 -18.17 -1.45
C SER A 93 2.17 -18.58 -2.41
N GLN A 94 1.83 -19.45 -3.36
CA GLN A 94 2.69 -19.83 -4.50
C GLN A 94 2.65 -18.78 -5.64
N GLY A 95 1.65 -17.89 -5.65
CA GLY A 95 1.56 -16.79 -6.60
C GLY A 95 2.12 -15.48 -6.03
N GLU A 96 2.80 -14.70 -6.85
CA GLU A 96 3.45 -13.46 -6.43
C GLU A 96 2.46 -12.28 -6.30
N ASP A 97 1.34 -12.32 -7.02
CA ASP A 97 0.30 -11.27 -6.98
C ASP A 97 -0.92 -11.70 -6.14
N LEU A 98 -0.71 -12.64 -5.21
CA LEU A 98 -1.74 -13.22 -4.34
C LEU A 98 -1.63 -12.68 -2.89
N GLY A 99 -2.24 -13.32 -1.89
CA GLY A 99 -2.14 -12.92 -0.48
C GLY A 99 -3.35 -12.11 0.00
N MET A 100 -3.13 -11.05 0.78
CA MET A 100 -4.20 -10.19 1.33
C MET A 100 -4.73 -9.21 0.28
N PHE A 101 -5.93 -9.47 -0.21
CA PHE A 101 -6.64 -8.64 -1.20
C PHE A 101 -7.29 -7.42 -0.52
N ALA A 102 -8.29 -6.80 -1.16
CA ALA A 102 -9.05 -5.70 -0.58
C ALA A 102 -9.47 -6.00 0.85
N SER A 103 -9.34 -4.99 1.70
CA SER A 103 -9.56 -5.12 3.15
C SER A 103 -10.49 -4.01 3.59
N THR A 104 -11.49 -4.36 4.38
CA THR A 104 -12.45 -3.42 4.93
C THR A 104 -12.15 -3.17 6.40
N LEU A 105 -12.06 -1.89 6.78
CA LEU A 105 -11.90 -1.47 8.17
C LEU A 105 -13.21 -0.87 8.69
N ARG A 106 -13.70 -1.40 9.82
CA ARG A 106 -14.89 -0.90 10.52
C ARG A 106 -14.63 -0.80 12.00
N TYR A 107 -15.39 0.07 12.65
CA TYR A 107 -15.35 0.25 14.09
C TYR A 107 -16.74 0.04 14.67
N ASN A 108 -16.85 -0.81 15.68
CA ASN A 108 -18.10 -1.05 16.38
C ASN A 108 -17.84 -1.31 17.86
N ASN A 109 -18.56 -0.60 18.73
CA ASN A 109 -18.57 -0.79 20.19
C ASN A 109 -17.18 -1.00 20.82
N GLY A 110 -16.26 -0.05 20.63
CA GLY A 110 -14.93 -0.13 21.24
C GLY A 110 -13.88 -0.93 20.46
N THR A 111 -14.24 -1.57 19.35
CA THR A 111 -13.35 -2.52 18.64
C THR A 111 -13.26 -2.19 17.15
N PHE A 112 -12.04 -2.22 16.63
CA PHE A 112 -11.77 -2.20 15.19
C PHE A 112 -11.82 -3.63 14.64
N TYR A 113 -12.44 -3.78 13.48
CA TYR A 113 -12.53 -5.01 12.71
C TYR A 113 -11.93 -4.77 11.34
N LEU A 114 -10.89 -5.53 11.00
CA LEU A 114 -10.33 -5.58 9.66
C LEU A 114 -10.65 -6.94 9.06
N ILE A 115 -11.49 -6.96 8.03
CA ILE A 115 -11.82 -8.16 7.27
C ILE A 115 -11.14 -8.09 5.89
N SER A 116 -10.54 -9.19 5.44
CA SER A 116 -9.85 -9.29 4.15
C SER A 116 -10.07 -10.67 3.54
N THR A 117 -9.61 -10.85 2.30
CA THR A 117 -9.48 -12.15 1.66
C THR A 117 -8.01 -12.54 1.54
N TRP A 118 -7.65 -13.68 2.13
CA TRP A 118 -6.42 -14.37 1.83
C TRP A 118 -6.61 -15.27 0.60
N VAL A 119 -5.96 -14.93 -0.51
CA VAL A 119 -5.97 -15.72 -1.73
C VAL A 119 -4.72 -16.57 -1.80
N SER A 120 -4.88 -17.88 -1.92
CA SER A 120 -3.78 -18.83 -2.02
C SER A 120 -4.17 -20.06 -2.83
N ALA A 121 -3.27 -20.47 -3.74
CA ALA A 121 -3.39 -21.74 -4.45
C ALA A 121 -3.39 -22.96 -3.52
N GLN A 122 -2.78 -22.87 -2.33
CA GLN A 122 -2.71 -23.98 -1.37
C GLN A 122 -4.04 -24.24 -0.66
N LEU A 123 -4.87 -23.20 -0.51
CA LEU A 123 -6.18 -23.31 0.14
C LEU A 123 -7.31 -23.62 -0.86
N GLY A 124 -6.98 -23.80 -2.14
CA GLY A 124 -7.95 -24.12 -3.18
C GLY A 124 -8.92 -22.99 -3.53
N GLY A 125 -8.62 -21.74 -3.14
CA GLY A 125 -9.49 -20.59 -3.40
C GLY A 125 -9.34 -19.46 -2.37
N PRO A 126 -10.14 -18.38 -2.50
CA PRO A 126 -10.18 -17.29 -1.53
C PRO A 126 -10.69 -17.75 -0.17
N LYS A 127 -10.13 -17.18 0.90
CA LYS A 127 -10.58 -17.39 2.27
C LYS A 127 -10.64 -16.08 3.03
N PHE A 128 -11.78 -15.81 3.66
CA PHE A 128 -11.94 -14.63 4.50
C PHE A 128 -11.17 -14.77 5.80
N VAL A 129 -10.63 -13.64 6.26
CA VAL A 129 -9.89 -13.51 7.51
C VAL A 129 -10.32 -12.23 8.21
N ILE A 130 -10.49 -12.28 9.53
CA ILE A 130 -10.79 -11.12 10.37
C ILE A 130 -9.70 -10.96 11.42
N PHE A 131 -9.18 -9.74 11.54
CA PHE A 131 -8.33 -9.29 12.63
C PHE A 131 -9.06 -8.22 13.43
N THR A 132 -8.88 -8.21 14.76
CA THR A 132 -9.53 -7.23 15.64
C THR A 132 -8.51 -6.54 16.53
N THR A 133 -8.76 -5.28 16.89
CA THR A 133 -7.96 -4.56 17.88
C THR A 133 -8.80 -3.56 18.66
N LYS A 134 -8.41 -3.29 19.90
CA LYS A 134 -8.94 -2.18 20.70
C LYS A 134 -8.04 -0.95 20.67
N ASP A 135 -6.76 -1.10 20.29
CA ASP A 135 -5.84 0.02 20.07
C ASP A 135 -5.29 -0.05 18.63
N PRO A 136 -5.74 0.83 17.72
CA PRO A 136 -5.27 0.85 16.33
C PRO A 136 -3.86 1.42 16.17
N PHE A 137 -3.23 1.92 17.24
CA PHE A 137 -1.85 2.44 17.23
C PHE A 137 -0.83 1.47 17.84
N ASP A 138 -1.24 0.25 18.19
CA ASP A 138 -0.35 -0.79 18.70
C ASP A 138 -0.44 -2.05 17.83
N ASP A 139 0.64 -2.33 17.10
CA ASP A 139 0.79 -3.56 16.29
C ASP A 139 0.46 -4.82 17.10
N LEU A 140 0.88 -4.86 18.37
CA LEU A 140 0.71 -6.04 19.23
C LEU A 140 -0.72 -6.19 19.75
N SER A 141 -1.57 -5.17 19.63
CA SER A 141 -2.98 -5.22 20.06
C SER A 141 -3.89 -5.94 19.06
N TRP A 142 -3.42 -6.22 17.83
CA TRP A 142 -4.19 -6.99 16.85
C TRP A 142 -4.29 -8.46 17.24
N SER A 143 -5.48 -9.06 17.09
CA SER A 143 -5.75 -10.47 17.39
C SER A 143 -5.06 -11.43 16.41
N ASP A 144 -5.06 -12.72 16.75
CA ASP A 144 -4.88 -13.77 15.74
C ASP A 144 -6.07 -13.77 14.77
N ALA A 145 -5.88 -14.40 13.59
CA ALA A 145 -6.90 -14.42 12.54
C ALA A 145 -8.11 -15.30 12.91
N ILE A 146 -9.31 -14.72 12.78
CA ILE A 146 -10.58 -15.46 12.76
C ILE A 146 -10.89 -15.82 11.31
N TRP A 147 -11.33 -17.05 11.05
CA TRP A 147 -11.60 -17.58 9.71
C TRP A 147 -13.10 -17.81 9.49
N PRO A 148 -13.85 -16.80 9.07
CA PRO A 148 -15.25 -17.01 8.76
C PRO A 148 -15.42 -17.87 7.50
N GLU A 149 -16.53 -18.61 7.43
CA GLU A 149 -16.89 -19.35 6.23
C GLU A 149 -17.05 -18.41 5.04
N THR A 150 -16.34 -18.69 3.95
CA THR A 150 -16.34 -17.87 2.73
C THR A 150 -17.48 -18.32 1.81
N PRO A 151 -18.41 -17.44 1.41
CA PRO A 151 -19.53 -17.80 0.55
C PRO A 151 -19.03 -18.00 -0.89
N GLY A 152 -18.80 -19.25 -1.28
CA GLY A 152 -18.27 -19.61 -2.60
C GLY A 152 -16.85 -19.09 -2.84
N ASP A 153 -16.51 -18.87 -4.11
CA ASP A 153 -15.21 -18.32 -4.53
C ASP A 153 -15.27 -16.79 -4.66
N THR A 154 -15.64 -16.11 -3.56
CA THR A 154 -15.80 -14.65 -3.52
C THR A 154 -14.62 -13.95 -2.84
N ILE A 155 -14.44 -12.66 -3.15
CA ILE A 155 -13.41 -11.78 -2.61
C ILE A 155 -14.04 -10.50 -2.06
N ASP A 156 -13.22 -9.55 -1.61
CA ASP A 156 -13.63 -8.20 -1.19
C ASP A 156 -14.74 -8.16 -0.13
N PRO A 157 -14.53 -8.80 1.05
CA PRO A 157 -15.51 -8.79 2.10
C PRO A 157 -15.63 -7.41 2.76
N ASP A 158 -16.86 -6.96 2.98
CA ASP A 158 -17.23 -5.85 3.87
C ASP A 158 -18.02 -6.40 5.05
N ILE A 159 -17.78 -5.83 6.23
CA ILE A 159 -18.53 -6.16 7.45
C ILE A 159 -19.45 -5.00 7.80
N PHE A 160 -20.74 -5.28 7.92
CA PHE A 160 -21.75 -4.29 8.27
C PHE A 160 -22.44 -4.68 9.58
N PHE A 161 -22.49 -3.73 10.52
CA PHE A 161 -23.16 -3.88 11.80
C PHE A 161 -24.52 -3.18 11.73
N ASP A 162 -25.60 -3.94 11.82
CA ASP A 162 -26.96 -3.39 11.75
C ASP A 162 -27.50 -2.99 13.13
N ASP A 163 -28.53 -2.14 13.15
CA ASP A 163 -29.17 -1.62 14.36
C ASP A 163 -29.86 -2.71 15.19
N ASP A 164 -30.23 -3.84 14.56
CA ASP A 164 -30.83 -4.98 15.25
C ASP A 164 -29.80 -5.92 15.92
N GLY A 165 -28.51 -5.58 15.80
CA GLY A 165 -27.39 -6.36 16.33
C GLY A 165 -26.88 -7.44 15.38
N SER A 166 -27.50 -7.62 14.20
CA SER A 166 -27.00 -8.55 13.19
C SER A 166 -25.68 -8.05 12.60
N VAL A 167 -24.77 -8.98 12.31
CA VAL A 167 -23.53 -8.72 11.57
C VAL A 167 -23.66 -9.35 10.20
N ILE A 168 -23.51 -8.55 9.15
CA ILE A 168 -23.65 -8.99 7.76
C ILE A 168 -22.29 -8.87 7.10
N VAL A 169 -21.87 -9.90 6.37
CA VAL A 169 -20.71 -9.82 5.48
C VAL A 169 -21.21 -9.82 4.04
N ALA A 170 -20.88 -8.78 3.28
CA ALA A 170 -21.10 -8.73 1.83
C ALA A 170 -19.79 -9.03 1.10
N SER A 171 -19.85 -9.70 -0.04
CA SER A 171 -18.68 -10.03 -0.85
C SER A 171 -18.98 -10.03 -2.35
N SER A 172 -17.93 -10.02 -3.17
CA SER A 172 -18.03 -9.96 -4.62
C SER A 172 -18.88 -11.10 -5.21
N GLY A 173 -19.30 -10.93 -6.46
CA GLY A 173 -20.10 -11.93 -7.17
C GLY A 173 -21.09 -11.30 -8.14
N THR A 174 -21.63 -12.14 -9.02
CA THR A 174 -22.70 -11.74 -9.95
C THR A 174 -23.87 -12.71 -9.80
N PRO A 175 -24.79 -12.51 -8.85
CA PRO A 175 -24.96 -11.33 -7.98
C PRO A 175 -23.97 -11.24 -6.80
N ILE A 176 -23.82 -10.05 -6.23
CA ILE A 176 -23.14 -9.79 -4.96
C ILE A 176 -23.74 -10.68 -3.87
N LYS A 177 -22.90 -11.29 -3.04
CA LYS A 177 -23.30 -12.24 -2.00
C LYS A 177 -23.35 -11.57 -0.64
N ALA A 178 -24.21 -12.07 0.24
CA ALA A 178 -24.21 -11.71 1.65
C ALA A 178 -24.50 -12.91 2.54
N VAL A 179 -23.93 -12.89 3.74
CA VAL A 179 -24.16 -13.85 4.82
C VAL A 179 -24.35 -13.12 6.15
N TYR A 180 -25.06 -13.72 7.09
CA TYR A 180 -24.96 -13.32 8.49
C TYR A 180 -23.73 -13.98 9.11
N LEU A 181 -23.00 -13.25 9.95
CA LEU A 181 -21.80 -13.73 10.64
C LEU A 181 -22.02 -13.75 12.15
N ASP A 182 -21.76 -14.89 12.78
CA ASP A 182 -21.55 -14.95 14.22
C ASP A 182 -20.06 -14.70 14.53
N LEU A 183 -19.75 -13.49 15.02
CA LEU A 183 -18.37 -13.09 15.35
C LEU A 183 -17.72 -13.95 16.44
N SER A 184 -18.50 -14.62 17.29
CA SER A 184 -17.96 -15.44 18.36
C SER A 184 -17.47 -16.81 17.89
N THR A 185 -18.04 -17.32 16.80
CA THR A 185 -17.73 -18.65 16.25
C THR A 185 -17.06 -18.61 14.88
N GLY A 186 -17.24 -17.54 14.11
CA GLY A 186 -16.87 -17.46 12.71
C GLY A 186 -17.87 -18.14 11.76
N ASN A 187 -18.93 -18.76 12.29
CA ASN A 187 -19.92 -19.43 11.46
C ASN A 187 -20.78 -18.41 10.71
N THR A 188 -21.21 -18.78 9.50
CA THR A 188 -22.09 -17.96 8.69
C THR A 188 -23.42 -18.64 8.42
N SER A 189 -24.43 -17.84 8.06
CA SER A 189 -25.68 -18.38 7.51
C SER A 189 -25.50 -18.86 6.07
N GLU A 190 -26.51 -19.55 5.52
CA GLU A 190 -26.62 -19.71 4.07
C GLU A 190 -26.55 -18.34 3.35
N PRO A 191 -25.81 -18.25 2.23
CA PRO A 191 -25.66 -17.00 1.50
C PRO A 191 -26.95 -16.64 0.76
N TRP A 192 -27.19 -15.33 0.62
CA TRP A 192 -28.22 -14.79 -0.25
C TRP A 192 -27.66 -13.75 -1.22
N ASP A 193 -28.41 -13.49 -2.28
CA ASP A 193 -28.05 -12.53 -3.32
C ASP A 193 -28.51 -11.12 -2.97
N LEU A 194 -27.63 -10.14 -3.15
CA LEU A 194 -27.96 -8.73 -3.06
C LEU A 194 -28.30 -8.16 -4.45
N TRP A 195 -27.31 -7.64 -5.16
CA TRP A 195 -27.50 -6.88 -6.39
C TRP A 195 -26.57 -7.39 -7.50
N ASN A 196 -27.02 -7.32 -8.74
CA ASN A 196 -26.25 -7.71 -9.94
C ASN A 196 -25.32 -6.61 -10.46
N GLY A 197 -25.30 -5.45 -9.81
CA GLY A 197 -24.69 -4.25 -10.36
C GLY A 197 -25.49 -3.68 -11.53
N THR A 198 -24.83 -2.80 -12.28
CA THR A 198 -25.37 -2.11 -13.46
C THR A 198 -25.13 -2.86 -14.77
N GLY A 199 -24.43 -3.99 -14.71
CA GLY A 199 -24.06 -4.83 -15.86
C GLY A 199 -22.60 -4.68 -16.32
N GLY A 200 -21.76 -3.96 -15.57
CA GLY A 200 -20.32 -3.95 -15.76
C GLY A 200 -19.66 -5.27 -15.36
N ALA A 201 -18.45 -5.51 -15.87
CA ALA A 201 -17.67 -6.70 -15.54
C ALA A 201 -17.17 -6.67 -14.09
N ASN A 202 -16.97 -7.84 -13.48
CA ASN A 202 -16.35 -8.03 -12.16
C ASN A 202 -16.97 -7.14 -11.07
N ALA A 203 -18.24 -7.39 -10.74
CA ALA A 203 -18.90 -6.74 -9.60
C ALA A 203 -18.19 -7.14 -8.30
N GLU A 204 -17.53 -6.18 -7.66
CA GLU A 204 -16.60 -6.38 -6.53
C GLU A 204 -16.68 -5.23 -5.52
N GLY A 205 -15.83 -5.22 -4.48
CA GLY A 205 -15.77 -4.16 -3.47
C GLY A 205 -17.12 -3.70 -2.88
N PRO A 206 -18.03 -4.59 -2.45
CA PRO A 206 -19.30 -4.16 -1.88
C PRO A 206 -19.12 -3.49 -0.52
N HIS A 207 -19.81 -2.38 -0.28
CA HIS A 207 -19.96 -1.77 1.05
C HIS A 207 -21.43 -1.46 1.33
N ILE A 208 -21.90 -1.85 2.52
CA ILE A 208 -23.27 -1.59 2.97
C ILE A 208 -23.30 -0.38 3.91
N TYR A 209 -24.23 0.53 3.66
CA TYR A 209 -24.54 1.66 4.53
C TYR A 209 -26.02 1.65 4.87
N LYS A 210 -26.39 2.19 6.04
CA LYS A 210 -27.78 2.43 6.40
C LYS A 210 -28.00 3.91 6.67
N LYS A 211 -28.93 4.52 5.92
CA LYS A 211 -29.21 5.96 6.01
C LYS A 211 -30.66 6.25 5.61
N ASP A 212 -31.35 7.07 6.41
CA ASP A 212 -32.71 7.54 6.15
C ASP A 212 -33.74 6.42 5.83
N GLY A 213 -33.62 5.28 6.53
CA GLY A 213 -34.51 4.12 6.33
C GLY A 213 -34.22 3.27 5.10
N TYR A 214 -33.08 3.48 4.44
CA TYR A 214 -32.59 2.67 3.34
C TYR A 214 -31.26 2.01 3.69
N TYR A 215 -31.07 0.79 3.20
CA TYR A 215 -29.77 0.19 2.98
C TYR A 215 -29.26 0.66 1.63
N TYR A 216 -28.01 1.08 1.55
CA TYR A 216 -27.30 1.39 0.32
C TYR A 216 -26.19 0.36 0.14
N LEU A 217 -25.99 -0.06 -1.10
CA LEU A 217 -24.95 -0.99 -1.50
C LEU A 217 -24.12 -0.32 -2.58
N LEU A 218 -22.91 0.10 -2.21
CA LEU A 218 -21.88 0.60 -3.11
C LEU A 218 -21.05 -0.59 -3.57
N ILE A 219 -20.73 -0.69 -4.85
CA ILE A 219 -19.85 -1.72 -5.41
C ILE A 219 -18.91 -1.09 -6.44
N ALA A 220 -17.88 -1.84 -6.85
CA ALA A 220 -17.07 -1.55 -8.02
C ALA A 220 -17.47 -2.42 -9.21
N GLU A 221 -17.34 -1.88 -10.42
CA GLU A 221 -17.60 -2.58 -11.68
C GLU A 221 -16.66 -2.06 -12.79
N GLY A 222 -16.50 -2.86 -13.85
CA GLY A 222 -15.69 -2.54 -15.03
C GLY A 222 -14.27 -3.13 -15.00
N GLY A 223 -13.96 -3.94 -13.99
CA GLY A 223 -12.60 -4.35 -13.64
C GLY A 223 -11.77 -3.20 -13.06
N THR A 224 -10.53 -3.47 -12.67
CA THR A 224 -9.65 -2.48 -12.00
C THR A 224 -8.80 -1.64 -12.96
N GLN A 225 -9.10 -1.66 -14.26
CA GLN A 225 -8.36 -0.97 -15.33
C GLN A 225 -9.06 0.33 -15.79
N LEU A 226 -8.82 0.80 -17.02
CA LEU A 226 -9.39 2.06 -17.55
C LEU A 226 -10.92 2.12 -17.57
N ASN A 227 -11.60 0.97 -17.42
CA ASN A 227 -13.06 0.89 -17.36
C ASN A 227 -13.64 0.93 -15.94
N HIS A 228 -12.79 1.02 -14.91
CA HIS A 228 -13.18 0.97 -13.51
C HIS A 228 -14.14 2.09 -13.11
N SER A 229 -15.07 1.77 -12.23
CA SER A 229 -16.09 2.66 -11.70
C SER A 229 -16.62 2.15 -10.37
N ALA A 230 -17.20 3.04 -9.56
CA ALA A 230 -18.05 2.66 -8.42
C ALA A 230 -19.52 2.97 -8.72
N THR A 231 -20.42 2.03 -8.44
CA THR A 231 -21.86 2.12 -8.69
C THR A 231 -22.61 1.85 -7.39
N ILE A 232 -23.79 2.45 -7.22
CA ILE A 232 -24.57 2.35 -5.97
C ILE A 232 -26.03 2.02 -6.24
N ALA A 233 -26.59 1.19 -5.37
CA ALA A 233 -28.00 0.84 -5.31
C ALA A 233 -28.54 1.01 -3.88
N ARG A 234 -29.86 0.96 -3.71
CA ARG A 234 -30.50 0.99 -2.38
C ARG A 234 -31.71 0.08 -2.28
N SER A 235 -32.06 -0.29 -1.06
CA SER A 235 -33.28 -1.00 -0.74
C SER A 235 -33.83 -0.59 0.63
N LYS A 236 -35.12 -0.82 0.87
CA LYS A 236 -35.73 -0.71 2.21
C LYS A 236 -35.53 -1.96 3.06
N SER A 237 -35.02 -3.04 2.46
CA SER A 237 -34.75 -4.32 3.11
C SER A 237 -33.37 -4.78 2.70
N ILE A 238 -32.58 -5.30 3.64
CA ILE A 238 -31.25 -5.86 3.35
C ILE A 238 -31.31 -7.00 2.31
N LYS A 239 -32.46 -7.67 2.18
CA LYS A 239 -32.68 -8.73 1.19
C LYS A 239 -33.20 -8.21 -0.16
N GLY A 240 -33.22 -6.90 -0.38
CA GLY A 240 -33.72 -6.30 -1.59
C GLY A 240 -35.26 -6.24 -1.66
N PRO A 241 -35.82 -5.97 -2.87
CA PRO A 241 -35.10 -5.74 -4.12
C PRO A 241 -34.26 -4.46 -4.09
N TRP A 242 -33.18 -4.44 -4.86
CA TRP A 242 -32.25 -3.31 -4.95
C TRP A 242 -32.57 -2.43 -6.17
N GLU A 243 -32.79 -1.15 -5.94
CA GLU A 243 -32.97 -0.11 -6.95
C GLU A 243 -31.62 0.54 -7.26
N ALA A 244 -31.21 0.62 -8.53
CA ALA A 244 -29.97 1.30 -8.90
C ALA A 244 -30.12 2.83 -8.85
N ALA A 245 -29.07 3.54 -8.46
CA ALA A 245 -29.07 5.00 -8.56
C ALA A 245 -29.22 5.44 -10.03
N PRO A 246 -30.07 6.45 -10.31
CA PRO A 246 -30.36 6.89 -11.69
C PRO A 246 -29.17 7.56 -12.39
N HIS A 247 -28.18 8.02 -11.63
CA HIS A 247 -26.97 8.70 -12.10
C HIS A 247 -25.70 7.87 -11.93
N ASN A 248 -25.82 6.53 -11.86
CA ASN A 248 -24.66 5.65 -11.89
C ASN A 248 -23.81 5.88 -13.17
N PRO A 249 -22.47 5.75 -13.09
CA PRO A 249 -21.68 5.43 -11.90
C PRO A 249 -21.57 6.60 -10.91
N LEU A 250 -21.47 6.30 -9.61
CA LEU A 250 -21.25 7.30 -8.55
C LEU A 250 -19.95 8.07 -8.79
N VAL A 251 -18.84 7.36 -9.02
CA VAL A 251 -17.54 7.96 -9.36
C VAL A 251 -16.81 7.09 -10.38
N SER A 252 -16.22 7.73 -11.40
CA SER A 252 -15.37 7.09 -12.41
C SER A 252 -14.67 8.14 -13.27
N ASN A 253 -13.48 7.81 -13.75
CA ASN A 253 -12.78 8.54 -14.81
C ASN A 253 -12.74 7.78 -16.15
N ARG A 254 -13.48 6.67 -16.28
CA ARG A 254 -13.57 5.88 -17.51
C ARG A 254 -13.96 6.73 -18.72
N GLY A 255 -13.30 6.47 -19.85
CA GLY A 255 -13.60 7.13 -21.12
C GLY A 255 -13.23 8.62 -21.17
N THR A 256 -12.52 9.13 -20.16
CA THR A 256 -12.03 10.50 -20.11
C THR A 256 -10.54 10.57 -20.47
N LYS A 257 -9.99 11.80 -20.48
CA LYS A 257 -8.55 12.06 -20.56
C LYS A 257 -8.02 12.63 -19.24
N GLU A 258 -8.71 12.44 -18.12
CA GLU A 258 -8.22 12.92 -16.81
C GLU A 258 -6.89 12.23 -16.47
N TYR A 259 -6.00 12.94 -15.78
CA TYR A 259 -4.67 12.42 -15.43
C TYR A 259 -4.73 11.26 -14.41
N PHE A 260 -5.74 11.27 -13.55
CA PHE A 260 -6.07 10.15 -12.66
C PHE A 260 -7.01 9.19 -13.38
N GLN A 261 -6.64 7.91 -13.47
CA GLN A 261 -7.40 6.85 -14.14
C GLN A 261 -7.65 5.69 -13.19
N THR A 262 -8.35 4.66 -13.67
CA THR A 262 -8.71 3.45 -12.91
C THR A 262 -9.50 3.74 -11.63
N VAL A 263 -10.21 4.88 -11.57
CA VAL A 263 -10.95 5.34 -10.38
C VAL A 263 -12.14 4.42 -10.11
N GLY A 264 -12.12 3.74 -8.96
CA GLY A 264 -13.16 2.81 -8.50
C GLY A 264 -12.79 2.23 -7.14
N HIS A 265 -13.45 1.14 -6.73
CA HIS A 265 -13.28 0.51 -5.40
C HIS A 265 -13.36 1.55 -4.27
N ALA A 266 -14.51 2.20 -4.16
CA ALA A 266 -14.70 3.37 -3.30
C ALA A 266 -15.33 3.00 -1.95
N ASP A 267 -14.98 3.74 -0.90
CA ASP A 267 -15.60 3.66 0.45
C ASP A 267 -16.03 5.08 0.88
N LEU A 268 -17.19 5.19 1.53
CA LEU A 268 -17.79 6.48 1.92
C LEU A 268 -17.77 6.67 3.44
N PHE A 269 -17.50 7.88 3.89
CA PHE A 269 -17.49 8.21 5.31
C PHE A 269 -17.87 9.67 5.56
N GLN A 270 -18.17 9.98 6.81
CA GLN A 270 -18.34 11.35 7.29
C GLN A 270 -17.08 11.82 8.04
N ASP A 271 -16.77 13.10 7.93
CA ASP A 271 -15.79 13.75 8.81
C ASP A 271 -16.41 14.22 10.14
N SER A 272 -15.62 14.87 10.99
CA SER A 272 -16.07 15.37 12.31
C SER A 272 -17.14 16.45 12.25
N ALA A 273 -17.32 17.11 11.10
CA ALA A 273 -18.37 18.09 10.84
C ALA A 273 -19.61 17.48 10.17
N GLY A 274 -19.60 16.17 9.88
CA GLY A 274 -20.68 15.45 9.21
C GLY A 274 -20.70 15.62 7.69
N ASN A 275 -19.67 16.23 7.09
CA ASN A 275 -19.56 16.30 5.64
C ASN A 275 -19.23 14.91 5.08
N TRP A 276 -19.82 14.58 3.94
CA TRP A 276 -19.57 13.30 3.29
C TRP A 276 -18.37 13.39 2.36
N TRP A 277 -17.55 12.35 2.43
CA TRP A 277 -16.36 12.15 1.60
C TRP A 277 -16.36 10.73 1.05
N GLY A 278 -15.63 10.51 -0.03
CA GLY A 278 -15.30 9.19 -0.51
C GLY A 278 -13.80 9.07 -0.77
N VAL A 279 -13.28 7.87 -0.50
CA VAL A 279 -11.97 7.42 -1.00
C VAL A 279 -12.17 6.47 -2.16
N ALA A 280 -11.17 6.39 -3.05
CA ALA A 280 -11.11 5.40 -4.12
C ALA A 280 -9.63 5.09 -4.43
N LEU A 281 -9.39 4.00 -5.14
CA LEU A 281 -8.08 3.76 -5.74
C LEU A 281 -7.96 4.46 -7.10
N SER A 282 -6.74 4.81 -7.52
CA SER A 282 -6.47 5.40 -8.84
C SER A 282 -5.02 5.23 -9.26
N THR A 283 -4.76 5.18 -10.57
CA THR A 283 -3.42 5.31 -11.16
C THR A 283 -3.19 6.72 -11.71
N ARG A 284 -1.94 7.17 -11.74
CA ARG A 284 -1.54 8.46 -12.34
C ARG A 284 -0.92 8.29 -13.73
N GLY A 285 -1.13 9.29 -14.59
CA GLY A 285 -0.52 9.37 -15.93
C GLY A 285 -1.50 9.32 -17.10
N GLY A 286 -2.80 9.27 -16.80
CA GLY A 286 -3.87 9.20 -17.79
C GLY A 286 -3.83 7.95 -18.67
N PRO A 287 -4.71 7.86 -19.68
CA PRO A 287 -4.76 6.69 -20.55
C PRO A 287 -3.47 6.45 -21.34
N LYS A 288 -2.70 7.52 -21.63
CA LYS A 288 -1.44 7.42 -22.38
C LYS A 288 -0.39 6.66 -21.59
N LEU A 289 -0.07 7.09 -20.36
CA LEU A 289 0.96 6.41 -19.59
C LEU A 289 0.48 5.04 -19.10
N TYR A 290 -0.82 4.90 -18.78
CA TYR A 290 -1.42 3.59 -18.50
C TYR A 290 -1.19 2.59 -19.64
N ASN A 291 -1.55 2.95 -20.87
CA ASN A 291 -1.41 2.05 -22.03
C ASN A 291 0.05 1.78 -22.40
N SER A 292 0.99 2.66 -22.02
CA SER A 292 2.42 2.43 -22.16
C SER A 292 3.05 1.80 -20.90
N LEU A 293 2.25 1.30 -19.96
CA LEU A 293 2.68 0.63 -18.73
C LEU A 293 3.60 1.50 -17.86
N ASN A 294 3.40 2.82 -17.85
CA ASN A 294 4.22 3.78 -17.12
C ASN A 294 3.45 4.35 -15.91
N TYR A 295 3.15 3.49 -14.93
CA TYR A 295 2.51 3.86 -13.66
C TYR A 295 3.22 3.14 -12.48
N PRO A 296 4.52 3.42 -12.26
CA PRO A 296 5.36 2.61 -11.37
C PRO A 296 4.93 2.64 -9.90
N MET A 297 4.06 3.56 -9.48
CA MET A 297 3.55 3.64 -8.10
C MET A 297 2.37 2.69 -7.85
N GLY A 298 1.85 2.02 -8.89
CA GLY A 298 0.65 1.20 -8.78
C GLY A 298 -0.61 2.03 -8.56
N ARG A 299 -1.59 1.44 -7.86
CA ARG A 299 -2.84 2.11 -7.49
C ARG A 299 -2.67 2.82 -6.13
N GLU A 300 -3.08 4.07 -6.08
CA GLU A 300 -2.90 5.02 -4.98
C GLU A 300 -4.26 5.46 -4.44
N THR A 301 -4.33 5.96 -3.20
CA THR A 301 -5.60 6.40 -2.60
C THR A 301 -5.90 7.86 -2.91
N VAL A 302 -7.08 8.12 -3.47
CA VAL A 302 -7.60 9.46 -3.80
C VAL A 302 -8.83 9.80 -2.96
N LEU A 303 -9.05 11.09 -2.69
CA LEU A 303 -10.18 11.64 -1.93
C LEU A 303 -11.06 12.52 -2.82
N PHE A 304 -12.39 12.42 -2.67
CA PHE A 304 -13.36 13.28 -3.34
C PHE A 304 -14.54 13.67 -2.41
N PRO A 305 -15.05 14.91 -2.51
CA PRO A 305 -16.27 15.31 -1.80
C PRO A 305 -17.50 14.54 -2.28
N VAL A 306 -18.43 14.29 -1.36
CA VAL A 306 -19.72 13.68 -1.65
C VAL A 306 -20.85 14.53 -1.05
N SER A 307 -21.88 14.77 -1.83
CA SER A 307 -23.13 15.37 -1.36
C SER A 307 -24.19 14.29 -1.21
N TRP A 308 -24.66 14.04 0.01
CA TRP A 308 -25.68 13.00 0.28
C TRP A 308 -26.86 13.53 1.08
N LEU A 309 -27.82 14.10 0.35
CA LEU A 309 -29.03 14.69 0.92
C LEU A 309 -29.93 13.64 1.59
N ALA A 310 -30.75 14.07 2.55
CA ALA A 310 -31.69 13.22 3.26
C ALA A 310 -32.67 12.53 2.30
N GLY A 311 -32.78 11.20 2.39
CA GLY A 311 -33.62 10.37 1.52
C GLY A 311 -33.21 10.32 0.04
N GLY A 312 -32.14 11.02 -0.32
CA GLY A 312 -31.59 11.11 -1.66
C GLY A 312 -30.46 10.12 -1.91
N TRP A 313 -29.88 10.23 -3.09
CA TRP A 313 -28.69 9.49 -3.50
C TRP A 313 -27.43 10.33 -3.27
N PRO A 314 -26.27 9.70 -3.03
CA PRO A 314 -25.01 10.42 -3.02
C PRO A 314 -24.64 10.87 -4.44
N ILE A 315 -24.01 12.03 -4.52
CA ILE A 315 -23.40 12.58 -5.73
C ILE A 315 -21.95 12.88 -5.38
N ALA A 316 -21.02 12.32 -6.14
CA ALA A 316 -19.59 12.50 -5.94
C ALA A 316 -19.00 13.46 -6.98
N ASP A 317 -18.01 14.23 -6.55
CA ASP A 317 -17.20 15.01 -7.47
C ASP A 317 -16.24 14.10 -8.25
N LYS A 318 -15.96 14.48 -9.49
CA LYS A 318 -14.99 13.77 -10.33
C LYS A 318 -13.58 13.92 -9.74
N VAL A 319 -12.86 12.80 -9.60
CA VAL A 319 -11.49 12.76 -9.10
C VAL A 319 -10.53 13.46 -10.08
N ARG A 320 -9.77 14.43 -9.55
CA ARG A 320 -8.64 15.10 -10.20
C ARG A 320 -7.49 15.29 -9.20
N GLY A 321 -6.35 15.75 -9.70
CA GLY A 321 -5.20 16.12 -8.88
C GLY A 321 -5.49 17.28 -7.94
N ASN A 322 -5.98 18.41 -8.47
CA ASN A 322 -6.42 19.53 -7.63
C ASN A 322 -7.92 19.42 -7.37
N MET A 323 -8.28 19.36 -6.09
CA MET A 323 -9.66 19.25 -5.62
C MET A 323 -9.94 20.36 -4.60
N SER A 324 -11.22 20.55 -4.26
CA SER A 324 -11.63 21.47 -3.20
C SER A 324 -12.83 20.89 -2.45
N GLY A 325 -12.85 21.04 -1.13
CA GLY A 325 -14.00 20.65 -0.33
C GLY A 325 -13.94 21.23 1.08
N PRO A 326 -14.95 20.97 1.91
CA PRO A 326 -15.04 21.51 3.27
C PRO A 326 -14.16 20.70 4.23
N LEU A 327 -12.85 20.66 3.99
CA LEU A 327 -11.91 19.88 4.79
C LEU A 327 -11.99 20.25 6.28
N PRO A 328 -11.79 19.29 7.20
CA PRO A 328 -11.61 19.60 8.61
C PRO A 328 -10.44 20.56 8.82
N ASN A 329 -10.45 21.25 9.96
CA ASN A 329 -9.33 22.11 10.33
C ASN A 329 -8.04 21.29 10.38
N LYS A 330 -6.97 21.86 9.83
CA LYS A 330 -5.66 21.23 9.80
C LYS A 330 -5.22 20.80 11.20
N SER A 331 -4.93 19.52 11.36
CA SER A 331 -4.53 18.91 12.62
C SER A 331 -3.77 17.61 12.34
N SER A 332 -2.58 17.47 12.93
CA SER A 332 -1.78 16.25 12.75
C SER A 332 -2.04 15.20 13.83
N VAL A 333 -2.03 13.94 13.42
CA VAL A 333 -2.04 12.81 14.34
C VAL A 333 -0.68 12.68 15.01
N GLN A 334 -0.65 12.77 16.34
CA GLN A 334 0.59 12.70 17.12
C GLN A 334 1.08 11.25 17.31
N ARG A 335 0.13 10.32 17.52
CA ARG A 335 0.40 8.88 17.68
C ARG A 335 0.79 8.23 16.33
N GLY A 336 1.25 6.98 16.38
CA GLY A 336 1.68 6.22 15.20
C GLY A 336 3.19 6.16 15.02
N VAL A 337 3.64 5.47 13.98
CA VAL A 337 5.02 5.09 13.73
C VAL A 337 5.56 5.76 12.46
N GLY A 338 6.84 6.14 12.48
CA GLY A 338 7.52 6.69 11.30
C GLY A 338 7.12 8.13 10.94
N PRO A 339 7.57 8.60 9.77
CA PRO A 339 7.23 9.92 9.24
C PRO A 339 5.76 9.99 8.77
N LEU A 340 5.26 11.18 8.44
CA LEU A 340 4.00 11.27 7.71
C LEU A 340 4.14 10.61 6.33
N VAL A 341 3.04 10.08 5.79
CA VAL A 341 3.02 9.60 4.40
C VAL A 341 3.44 10.75 3.49
N GLY A 342 4.35 10.46 2.55
CA GLY A 342 4.90 11.44 1.63
C GLY A 342 6.11 12.22 2.16
N GLU A 343 6.50 12.08 3.43
CA GLU A 343 7.72 12.69 3.97
C GLU A 343 8.97 11.83 3.70
N ALA A 344 10.13 12.38 4.07
CA ALA A 344 11.42 11.74 3.83
C ALA A 344 11.70 10.60 4.83
N ASP A 345 12.35 9.53 4.35
CA ASP A 345 12.98 8.54 5.23
C ASP A 345 14.45 8.92 5.47
N VAL A 346 14.85 8.98 6.73
CA VAL A 346 16.22 9.33 7.16
C VAL A 346 16.67 8.31 8.20
N GLU A 347 17.20 7.17 7.73
CA GLU A 347 17.66 6.10 8.62
C GLU A 347 19.17 5.95 8.59
N ASP A 348 19.77 6.10 9.77
CA ASP A 348 21.20 5.93 10.02
C ASP A 348 21.50 4.65 10.80
N PHE A 349 20.50 3.80 11.04
CA PHE A 349 20.66 2.49 11.70
C PHE A 349 21.44 2.57 13.02
N LYS A 350 21.16 3.58 13.84
CA LYS A 350 21.86 3.82 15.11
C LYS A 350 21.72 2.63 16.07
N PRO A 351 22.70 2.37 16.95
CA PRO A 351 22.57 1.32 17.95
C PRO A 351 21.28 1.45 18.77
N GLY A 352 20.54 0.35 18.86
CA GLY A 352 19.26 0.28 19.58
C GLY A 352 18.03 0.73 18.78
N SER A 353 18.18 1.17 17.52
CA SER A 353 17.03 1.41 16.64
C SER A 353 16.48 0.10 16.06
N THR A 354 15.28 0.18 15.49
CA THR A 354 14.60 -0.94 14.82
C THR A 354 14.40 -0.63 13.34
N ILE A 355 14.10 -1.65 12.55
CA ILE A 355 13.65 -1.43 11.17
C ILE A 355 12.31 -0.67 11.22
N PRO A 356 12.14 0.42 10.46
CA PRO A 356 10.89 1.18 10.47
C PRO A 356 9.68 0.33 10.08
N SER A 357 8.57 0.46 10.82
CA SER A 357 7.37 -0.38 10.62
C SER A 357 6.60 -0.09 9.32
N HIS A 358 6.91 1.00 8.61
CA HIS A 358 6.36 1.28 7.28
C HIS A 358 7.14 0.62 6.14
N TRP A 359 8.30 0.03 6.44
CA TRP A 359 9.03 -0.80 5.49
C TRP A 359 8.40 -2.19 5.38
N VAL A 360 8.56 -2.81 4.22
CA VAL A 360 7.96 -4.08 3.86
C VAL A 360 9.00 -5.07 3.35
N TYR A 361 8.72 -6.33 3.63
CA TYR A 361 9.37 -7.50 3.07
C TYR A 361 8.45 -8.13 2.03
N TRP A 362 9.00 -8.78 1.01
CA TRP A 362 8.24 -9.61 0.09
C TRP A 362 8.03 -11.01 0.69
N ARG A 363 6.91 -11.19 1.40
CA ARG A 363 6.67 -12.22 2.43
C ARG A 363 7.43 -11.96 3.73
N ALA A 364 6.94 -12.51 4.84
CA ALA A 364 7.63 -12.38 6.11
C ALA A 364 9.04 -13.01 6.03
N PRO A 365 10.07 -12.37 6.61
CA PRO A 365 11.40 -12.94 6.71
C PRO A 365 11.36 -14.37 7.24
N PHE A 366 12.11 -15.26 6.60
CA PHE A 366 12.25 -16.62 7.07
C PHE A 366 12.83 -16.64 8.50
N ASN A 367 13.87 -15.84 8.72
CA ASN A 367 14.48 -15.61 10.01
C ASN A 367 14.69 -14.10 10.23
N ALA A 368 14.06 -13.54 11.27
CA ALA A 368 14.20 -12.13 11.61
C ALA A 368 15.65 -11.76 11.99
N SER A 369 16.45 -12.70 12.50
CA SER A 369 17.85 -12.46 12.84
C SER A 369 18.75 -12.21 11.63
N TYR A 370 18.24 -12.38 10.41
CA TYR A 370 18.98 -12.03 9.18
C TYR A 370 19.11 -10.53 9.01
N PHE A 371 18.34 -9.74 9.76
CA PHE A 371 18.45 -8.31 9.80
C PHE A 371 18.91 -7.89 11.19
N THR A 372 20.03 -7.18 11.27
CA THR A 372 20.57 -6.67 12.53
C THR A 372 21.02 -5.24 12.33
N ILE A 373 20.63 -4.34 13.22
CA ILE A 373 21.04 -2.94 13.19
C ILE A 373 22.27 -2.76 14.08
N SER A 374 23.30 -2.09 13.56
CA SER A 374 24.54 -1.79 14.28
C SER A 374 25.17 -3.01 14.93
N SER A 375 25.45 -4.04 14.12
CA SER A 375 26.24 -5.18 14.60
C SER A 375 27.67 -4.77 14.93
N GLN A 376 28.35 -5.55 15.77
CA GLN A 376 29.69 -5.23 16.26
C GLN A 376 30.68 -5.00 15.10
N GLY A 377 31.31 -3.82 15.06
CA GLY A 377 32.26 -3.42 14.01
C GLY A 377 31.62 -2.79 12.77
N HIS A 378 30.29 -2.72 12.73
CA HIS A 378 29.48 -2.13 11.65
C HIS A 378 28.38 -1.21 12.25
N GLU A 379 28.77 -0.34 13.18
CA GLU A 379 27.86 0.62 13.80
C GLU A 379 27.27 1.58 12.74
N ASN A 380 25.98 1.90 12.87
CA ASN A 380 25.21 2.71 11.92
C ASN A 380 24.97 2.05 10.55
N ALA A 381 24.97 0.72 10.50
CA ALA A 381 24.59 -0.07 9.32
C ALA A 381 23.49 -1.09 9.63
N LEU A 382 22.69 -1.39 8.62
CA LEU A 382 21.83 -2.57 8.55
C LEU A 382 22.66 -3.73 8.02
N GLN A 383 22.95 -4.70 8.89
CA GLN A 383 23.50 -5.99 8.51
C GLN A 383 22.39 -6.87 7.93
N MET A 384 22.67 -7.50 6.79
CA MET A 384 21.81 -8.46 6.10
C MET A 384 22.53 -9.77 5.87
N THR A 385 22.07 -10.85 6.48
CA THR A 385 22.57 -12.21 6.20
C THR A 385 21.99 -12.68 4.86
N ALA A 386 22.88 -12.93 3.89
CA ALA A 386 22.50 -13.23 2.53
C ALA A 386 21.69 -14.53 2.41
N SER A 387 20.63 -14.49 1.62
CA SER A 387 19.87 -15.67 1.23
C SER A 387 20.46 -16.36 0.01
N ARG A 388 20.20 -17.66 -0.16
CA ARG A 388 20.48 -18.33 -1.44
C ARG A 388 19.62 -17.79 -2.56
N ALA A 389 18.34 -17.57 -2.28
CA ALA A 389 17.41 -16.95 -3.21
C ALA A 389 17.87 -15.53 -3.57
N ASN A 390 17.79 -15.20 -4.86
CA ASN A 390 17.85 -13.83 -5.35
C ASN A 390 16.43 -13.25 -5.49
N LEU A 391 16.30 -11.99 -5.90
CA LEU A 391 15.01 -11.33 -6.09
C LEU A 391 14.14 -12.01 -7.16
N THR A 392 14.76 -12.55 -8.22
CA THR A 392 14.11 -13.25 -9.33
C THR A 392 13.53 -14.61 -8.92
N ARG A 393 14.13 -15.24 -7.90
CA ARG A 393 13.79 -16.60 -7.43
C ARG A 393 13.95 -17.68 -8.53
N ASP A 394 14.88 -17.48 -9.46
CA ASP A 394 15.21 -18.42 -10.54
C ASP A 394 16.27 -19.48 -10.14
N VAL A 395 16.85 -19.33 -8.95
CA VAL A 395 17.71 -20.35 -8.34
C VAL A 395 16.86 -21.40 -7.62
N VAL A 396 17.34 -22.64 -7.54
CA VAL A 396 16.64 -23.72 -6.81
C VAL A 396 16.81 -23.52 -5.31
N PHE A 397 15.78 -23.17 -4.55
CA PHE A 397 15.85 -23.08 -3.08
C PHE A 397 14.56 -23.59 -2.42
N ASN A 398 14.63 -23.94 -1.15
CA ASN A 398 13.47 -24.42 -0.41
C ASN A 398 12.71 -23.26 0.24
N VAL A 399 11.62 -22.83 -0.40
CA VAL A 399 10.74 -21.74 0.08
C VAL A 399 10.14 -21.95 1.47
N THR A 400 10.20 -23.16 2.03
CA THR A 400 9.72 -23.46 3.39
C THR A 400 10.80 -23.28 4.45
N THR A 401 12.08 -23.36 4.08
CA THR A 401 13.23 -23.27 5.00
C THR A 401 14.20 -22.15 4.64
N GLU A 402 13.93 -21.42 3.56
CA GLU A 402 14.72 -20.32 3.03
C GLU A 402 13.78 -19.21 2.57
N GLY A 403 14.25 -17.97 2.58
CA GLY A 403 13.52 -16.80 2.12
C GLY A 403 14.41 -15.93 1.24
N VAL A 404 13.88 -14.78 0.83
CA VAL A 404 14.65 -13.73 0.16
C VAL A 404 15.07 -12.71 1.22
N THR A 405 16.37 -12.44 1.34
CA THR A 405 16.86 -11.38 2.23
C THR A 405 16.76 -10.05 1.49
N SER A 406 15.66 -9.35 1.71
CA SER A 406 15.38 -8.04 1.12
C SER A 406 14.42 -7.22 1.99
N VAL A 407 14.55 -5.89 1.99
CA VAL A 407 13.64 -4.98 2.69
C VAL A 407 13.45 -3.71 1.87
N PHE A 408 12.22 -3.18 1.85
CA PHE A 408 11.83 -2.09 0.95
C PHE A 408 10.93 -1.04 1.61
N ARG A 409 10.85 0.13 1.00
CA ARG A 409 9.77 1.10 1.19
C ARG A 409 8.96 1.26 -0.11
N ARG A 410 7.73 1.76 -0.04
CA ARG A 410 6.87 2.02 -1.22
C ARG A 410 7.34 3.23 -2.01
N GLN A 411 7.50 3.19 -3.33
CA GLN A 411 7.69 4.41 -4.12
C GLN A 411 6.44 5.30 -4.02
N GLU A 412 6.58 6.54 -3.52
CA GLU A 412 5.44 7.44 -3.23
C GLU A 412 5.42 8.71 -4.10
N HIS A 413 6.44 8.92 -4.93
CA HIS A 413 6.56 10.17 -5.69
C HIS A 413 6.93 9.91 -7.14
N THR A 414 6.48 10.80 -8.03
CA THR A 414 6.94 10.85 -9.42
C THR A 414 8.42 11.24 -9.49
N PHE A 415 8.87 12.13 -8.61
CA PHE A 415 10.25 12.62 -8.53
C PHE A 415 10.78 12.47 -7.10
N PHE A 416 11.89 11.76 -6.94
CA PHE A 416 12.51 11.46 -5.66
C PHE A 416 14.01 11.17 -5.84
N ASN A 417 14.74 11.11 -4.72
CA ASN A 417 16.03 10.43 -4.63
C ASN A 417 15.94 9.32 -3.59
N PHE A 418 16.33 8.11 -3.96
CA PHE A 418 16.56 7.04 -2.99
C PHE A 418 18.03 6.68 -2.99
N THR A 419 18.66 6.65 -1.82
CA THR A 419 20.10 6.47 -1.68
C THR A 419 20.45 5.60 -0.48
N VAL A 420 21.42 4.72 -0.66
CA VAL A 420 22.05 3.92 0.38
C VAL A 420 23.55 3.81 0.16
N ASP A 421 24.30 3.52 1.21
CA ASP A 421 25.72 3.22 1.15
C ASP A 421 25.93 1.71 1.35
N ILE A 422 26.51 1.00 0.39
CA ILE A 422 26.84 -0.43 0.50
C ILE A 422 28.32 -0.55 0.89
N GLU A 423 28.60 -1.12 2.06
CA GLU A 423 29.99 -1.40 2.45
C GLU A 423 30.57 -2.51 1.59
N LEU A 424 31.84 -2.37 1.18
CA LEU A 424 32.57 -3.40 0.44
C LEU A 424 33.23 -4.40 1.40
N GLY A 425 33.77 -5.49 0.84
CA GLY A 425 34.52 -6.52 1.56
C GLY A 425 33.67 -7.68 2.10
N PHE A 426 32.39 -7.73 1.75
CA PHE A 426 31.49 -8.82 2.17
C PHE A 426 31.64 -10.11 1.36
N GLY A 427 32.18 -10.02 0.13
CA GLY A 427 32.27 -11.15 -0.79
C GLY A 427 33.19 -12.26 -0.28
N LYS A 428 32.64 -13.47 -0.16
CA LYS A 428 33.37 -14.68 0.23
C LYS A 428 33.44 -15.70 -0.91
N SER A 429 32.62 -15.55 -1.93
CA SER A 429 32.52 -16.44 -3.08
C SER A 429 32.07 -15.69 -4.33
N VAL A 430 32.35 -16.26 -5.49
CA VAL A 430 31.81 -15.76 -6.76
C VAL A 430 30.28 -15.80 -6.71
N GLY A 431 29.65 -14.67 -7.06
CA GLY A 431 28.20 -14.54 -7.06
C GLY A 431 27.60 -13.92 -5.80
N ASP A 432 28.39 -13.69 -4.75
CA ASP A 432 27.93 -12.96 -3.57
C ASP A 432 27.58 -11.51 -3.95
N GLU A 433 26.35 -11.08 -3.65
CA GLU A 433 25.77 -9.84 -4.15
C GLU A 433 24.98 -9.09 -3.07
N VAL A 434 25.23 -7.79 -2.93
CA VAL A 434 24.39 -6.83 -2.17
C VAL A 434 23.98 -5.72 -3.13
N GLY A 435 22.71 -5.33 -3.13
CA GLY A 435 22.24 -4.36 -4.12
C GLY A 435 21.04 -3.53 -3.72
N VAL A 436 20.71 -2.60 -4.60
CA VAL A 436 19.50 -1.76 -4.56
C VAL A 436 18.56 -2.19 -5.68
N SER A 437 17.26 -2.22 -5.41
CA SER A 437 16.24 -2.58 -6.40
C SER A 437 15.10 -1.56 -6.41
N ASN A 438 14.56 -1.33 -7.60
CA ASN A 438 13.18 -0.91 -7.79
C ASN A 438 12.36 -2.15 -8.16
N TYR A 439 11.59 -2.64 -7.21
CA TYR A 439 11.02 -3.97 -7.17
C TYR A 439 9.49 -3.90 -7.19
N VAL A 440 8.84 -4.70 -8.02
CA VAL A 440 7.37 -4.88 -7.97
C VAL A 440 7.04 -6.28 -7.48
N ASN A 441 7.65 -7.29 -8.09
CA ASN A 441 7.55 -8.70 -7.73
C ASN A 441 8.75 -9.46 -8.36
N PRO A 442 8.92 -10.79 -8.12
CA PRO A 442 10.04 -11.56 -8.69
C PRO A 442 10.08 -11.62 -10.22
N ASN A 443 9.02 -11.21 -10.90
CA ASN A 443 8.95 -11.16 -12.36
C ASN A 443 9.16 -9.75 -12.91
N GLN A 444 9.21 -8.73 -12.06
CA GLN A 444 9.26 -7.32 -12.43
C GLN A 444 10.11 -6.53 -11.44
N HIS A 445 11.37 -6.33 -11.78
CA HIS A 445 12.30 -5.56 -10.96
C HIS A 445 13.48 -5.06 -11.79
N VAL A 446 14.09 -3.98 -11.35
CA VAL A 446 15.33 -3.44 -11.92
C VAL A 446 16.31 -3.19 -10.78
N ASP A 447 17.49 -3.81 -10.88
CA ASP A 447 18.46 -3.91 -9.79
C ASP A 447 19.83 -3.38 -10.22
N LEU A 448 20.49 -2.72 -9.28
CA LEU A 448 21.92 -2.44 -9.32
C LEU A 448 22.58 -3.06 -8.09
N GLY A 449 23.32 -4.14 -8.31
CA GLY A 449 24.07 -4.87 -7.27
C GLY A 449 25.57 -4.62 -7.34
N VAL A 450 26.24 -4.79 -6.21
CA VAL A 450 27.68 -5.05 -6.10
C VAL A 450 27.84 -6.56 -6.00
N ILE A 451 28.41 -7.20 -7.01
CA ILE A 451 28.62 -8.65 -7.10
C ILE A 451 30.12 -8.97 -7.08
N TYR A 452 30.51 -10.02 -6.38
CA TYR A 452 31.90 -10.49 -6.39
C TYR A 452 32.15 -11.51 -7.50
N GLN A 453 33.23 -11.32 -8.25
CA GLN A 453 33.67 -12.19 -9.35
C GLN A 453 35.13 -12.61 -9.13
N ALA A 454 35.50 -13.77 -9.65
CA ALA A 454 36.89 -14.20 -9.67
C ALA A 454 37.64 -13.47 -10.79
N THR A 455 38.78 -12.87 -10.44
CA THR A 455 39.72 -12.33 -11.42
C THR A 455 40.91 -13.27 -11.55
N VAL A 456 41.28 -13.57 -12.79
CA VAL A 456 42.49 -14.36 -13.06
C VAL A 456 43.68 -13.42 -12.92
N SER A 457 44.41 -13.53 -11.81
CA SER A 457 45.67 -12.81 -11.60
C SER A 457 46.86 -13.77 -11.62
N ASP A 458 48.04 -13.25 -11.95
CA ASP A 458 49.32 -13.99 -11.87
C ASP A 458 49.66 -14.49 -10.44
N LYS A 459 48.89 -14.06 -9.43
CA LYS A 459 49.08 -14.39 -8.00
C LYS A 459 48.02 -15.36 -7.43
N GLY A 460 47.06 -15.81 -8.26
CA GLY A 460 45.95 -16.68 -7.86
C GLY A 460 44.58 -16.02 -8.08
N ASP A 461 43.51 -16.78 -7.83
CA ASP A 461 42.13 -16.29 -7.93
C ASP A 461 41.85 -15.29 -6.79
N GLU A 462 41.71 -14.01 -7.12
CA GLU A 462 41.23 -12.98 -6.19
C GLU A 462 39.75 -12.66 -6.48
N LEU A 463 38.99 -12.30 -5.44
CA LEU A 463 37.60 -11.88 -5.58
C LEU A 463 37.52 -10.35 -5.63
N GLU A 464 37.00 -9.81 -6.73
CA GLU A 464 36.84 -8.37 -6.94
C GLU A 464 35.36 -7.99 -7.09
N PRO A 465 34.96 -6.79 -6.62
CA PRO A 465 33.60 -6.31 -6.75
C PRO A 465 33.34 -5.69 -8.14
N TYR A 466 32.18 -6.03 -8.71
CA TYR A 466 31.66 -5.53 -9.99
C TYR A 466 30.25 -4.96 -9.78
N PHE A 467 29.81 -4.08 -10.67
CA PHE A 467 28.39 -3.74 -10.75
C PHE A 467 27.64 -4.81 -11.54
N GLN A 468 26.53 -5.30 -10.99
CA GLN A 468 25.55 -6.16 -11.65
C GLN A 468 24.31 -5.33 -11.97
N LEU A 469 24.01 -5.16 -13.25
CA LEU A 469 22.79 -4.53 -13.74
C LEU A 469 21.83 -5.64 -14.16
N ARG A 470 20.63 -5.68 -13.59
CA ARG A 470 19.62 -6.71 -13.88
C ARG A 470 18.26 -6.05 -14.06
N ALA A 471 17.53 -6.46 -15.10
CA ALA A 471 16.12 -6.12 -15.26
C ALA A 471 15.33 -7.38 -15.57
N ARG A 472 14.14 -7.48 -15.01
CA ARG A 472 13.15 -8.47 -15.35
C ARG A 472 11.80 -7.78 -15.53
N SER A 473 11.04 -8.21 -16.54
CA SER A 473 9.71 -7.70 -16.81
C SER A 473 8.88 -8.79 -17.49
N ILE A 474 7.57 -8.79 -17.25
CA ILE A 474 6.61 -9.68 -17.91
C ILE A 474 6.02 -9.07 -19.19
N ASN A 475 6.35 -7.81 -19.49
CA ASN A 475 5.81 -7.10 -20.64
C ASN A 475 6.58 -7.44 -21.92
N ASN A 476 5.93 -7.24 -23.07
CA ASN A 476 6.55 -7.34 -24.40
C ASN A 476 7.72 -6.35 -24.64
N SER A 477 8.10 -5.52 -23.66
CA SER A 477 9.36 -4.80 -23.67
C SER A 477 10.46 -5.78 -23.25
N THR A 478 11.35 -6.17 -24.15
CA THR A 478 12.48 -7.04 -23.80
C THR A 478 13.34 -6.33 -22.77
N ALA A 479 13.24 -6.77 -21.50
CA ALA A 479 14.18 -6.38 -20.46
C ALA A 479 15.61 -6.64 -20.99
N PRO A 480 16.53 -5.69 -20.82
CA PRO A 480 17.89 -5.87 -21.32
C PRO A 480 18.57 -7.04 -20.63
N ASP A 481 19.44 -7.73 -21.36
CA ASP A 481 20.26 -8.80 -20.78
C ASP A 481 21.07 -8.27 -19.58
N PRO A 482 21.21 -9.07 -18.50
CA PRO A 482 22.01 -8.67 -17.35
C PRO A 482 23.45 -8.35 -17.75
N LYS A 483 24.03 -7.31 -17.15
CA LYS A 483 25.41 -6.88 -17.41
C LYS A 483 26.22 -6.87 -16.12
N ILE A 484 27.45 -7.36 -16.22
CA ILE A 484 28.46 -7.23 -15.17
C ILE A 484 29.52 -6.29 -15.72
N VAL A 485 29.79 -5.19 -15.00
CA VAL A 485 30.77 -4.18 -15.41
C VAL A 485 31.72 -3.87 -14.25
N PRO A 486 33.02 -3.60 -14.52
CA PRO A 486 33.96 -3.22 -13.47
C PRO A 486 33.48 -1.98 -12.72
N ILE A 487 33.70 -1.94 -11.42
CA ILE A 487 33.51 -0.73 -10.63
C ILE A 487 34.69 0.21 -10.93
N PRO A 488 34.44 1.47 -11.34
CA PRO A 488 35.52 2.43 -11.55
C PRO A 488 36.36 2.62 -10.29
N GLN A 489 37.68 2.73 -10.44
CA GLN A 489 38.63 2.78 -9.32
C GLN A 489 38.35 3.96 -8.37
N GLU A 490 37.87 5.08 -8.91
CA GLU A 490 37.46 6.27 -8.16
C GLU A 490 36.23 6.05 -7.26
N LEU A 491 35.43 5.00 -7.51
CA LEU A 491 34.29 4.64 -6.67
C LEU A 491 34.68 3.62 -5.59
N LEU A 492 35.82 2.93 -5.74
CA LEU A 492 36.32 2.00 -4.74
C LEU A 492 36.77 2.76 -3.48
N GLY A 493 36.31 2.28 -2.34
CA GLY A 493 36.56 2.88 -1.02
C GLY A 493 36.02 1.94 0.06
N ARG A 494 35.66 2.49 1.23
CA ARG A 494 35.00 1.66 2.26
C ARG A 494 33.60 1.23 1.82
N ALA A 495 32.86 2.14 1.21
CA ALA A 495 31.49 1.92 0.76
C ALA A 495 31.20 2.64 -0.57
N ILE A 496 30.27 2.08 -1.32
CA ILE A 496 29.74 2.67 -2.55
C ILE A 496 28.34 3.20 -2.26
N ARG A 497 28.13 4.48 -2.54
CA ARG A 497 26.81 5.09 -2.51
C ARG A 497 26.09 4.80 -3.82
N ILE A 498 24.94 4.13 -3.72
CA ILE A 498 24.03 3.91 -4.85
C ILE A 498 22.82 4.82 -4.69
N ARG A 499 22.46 5.52 -5.77
CA ARG A 499 21.23 6.32 -5.85
C ARG A 499 20.37 5.88 -7.03
N ILE A 500 19.06 5.79 -6.81
CA ILE A 500 18.05 5.71 -7.87
C ILE A 500 17.23 7.00 -7.86
N SER A 501 17.03 7.58 -9.04
CA SER A 501 16.25 8.80 -9.19
C SER A 501 15.56 8.88 -10.55
N PRO A 502 14.36 9.48 -10.63
CA PRO A 502 13.69 9.74 -11.90
C PRO A 502 14.45 10.75 -12.75
N ARG A 503 14.82 10.36 -13.97
CA ARG A 503 15.32 11.27 -15.02
C ARG A 503 14.18 12.09 -15.61
N ASN A 504 13.00 11.49 -15.69
CA ASN A 504 11.72 12.08 -16.04
C ASN A 504 10.59 11.13 -15.57
N GLU A 505 9.34 11.47 -15.86
CA GLU A 505 8.15 10.69 -15.45
C GLU A 505 8.14 9.22 -15.93
N THR A 506 8.86 8.90 -17.01
CA THR A 506 8.88 7.56 -17.63
C THR A 506 10.19 6.80 -17.46
N HIS A 507 11.25 7.44 -16.94
CA HIS A 507 12.56 6.83 -16.83
C HIS A 507 13.19 7.11 -15.48
N ASN A 508 13.72 6.06 -14.88
CA ASN A 508 14.59 6.12 -13.72
C ASN A 508 16.06 5.94 -14.14
N GLU A 509 16.95 6.36 -13.27
CA GLU A 509 18.38 6.28 -13.47
C GLU A 509 19.09 5.87 -12.18
N PHE A 510 20.00 4.91 -12.29
CA PHE A 510 20.94 4.53 -11.25
C PHE A 510 22.22 5.34 -11.37
N PHE A 511 22.72 5.74 -10.22
CA PHE A 511 23.95 6.48 -10.05
C PHE A 511 24.84 5.82 -8.99
N GLY A 512 26.16 5.98 -9.14
CA GLY A 512 27.16 5.50 -8.19
C GLY A 512 28.15 6.59 -7.79
N SER A 513 28.55 6.62 -6.52
CA SER A 513 29.65 7.45 -6.01
C SER A 513 30.41 6.72 -4.90
N SER A 514 31.66 7.09 -4.63
CA SER A 514 32.32 6.69 -3.38
C SER A 514 31.59 7.34 -2.21
N ALA A 515 31.25 6.57 -1.17
CA ALA A 515 30.60 7.13 0.03
C ALA A 515 31.49 8.15 0.76
N ASP A 516 32.81 8.05 0.59
CA ASP A 516 33.83 8.92 1.18
C ASP A 516 33.97 10.27 0.44
N HIS A 517 33.45 10.37 -0.80
CA HIS A 517 33.58 11.56 -1.65
C HIS A 517 32.21 12.06 -2.13
N VAL A 518 31.65 13.03 -1.39
CA VAL A 518 30.38 13.67 -1.77
C VAL A 518 30.59 14.57 -2.99
N GLY A 519 29.90 14.28 -4.09
CA GLY A 519 29.84 15.17 -5.28
C GLY A 519 30.46 14.61 -6.57
N SER A 520 31.00 13.39 -6.58
CA SER A 520 31.58 12.73 -7.76
C SER A 520 30.69 11.63 -8.33
N GLU A 521 29.38 11.88 -8.39
CA GLU A 521 28.41 10.87 -8.78
C GLU A 521 28.41 10.61 -10.30
N GLN A 522 28.37 9.33 -10.67
CA GLN A 522 28.41 8.87 -12.05
C GLN A 522 27.07 8.20 -12.42
N SER A 523 26.58 8.47 -13.63
CA SER A 523 25.46 7.73 -14.22
C SER A 523 25.90 6.31 -14.55
N LEU A 524 25.16 5.33 -14.07
CA LEU A 524 25.44 3.91 -14.31
C LEU A 524 24.45 3.29 -15.27
N TRP A 525 23.15 3.61 -15.12
CA TRP A 525 22.11 3.00 -15.94
C TRP A 525 20.79 3.76 -15.96
N VAL A 526 20.29 4.09 -17.15
CA VAL A 526 18.92 4.60 -17.37
C VAL A 526 18.01 3.46 -17.79
N PHE A 527 16.82 3.36 -17.19
CA PHE A 527 15.81 2.36 -17.53
C PHE A 527 14.40 2.95 -17.58
N ASN A 528 13.52 2.31 -18.35
CA ASN A 528 12.13 2.73 -18.54
C ASN A 528 11.24 2.14 -17.44
N ASN A 529 10.32 2.94 -16.90
CA ASN A 529 9.38 2.53 -15.85
C ASN A 529 8.37 1.47 -16.35
N ALA A 530 8.20 1.30 -17.67
CA ALA A 530 7.44 0.21 -18.27
C ALA A 530 7.96 -1.19 -17.94
N LEU A 531 9.19 -1.33 -17.44
CA LEU A 531 9.67 -2.60 -16.91
C LEU A 531 8.93 -3.00 -15.61
N LEU A 532 8.41 -2.00 -14.89
CA LEU A 532 7.87 -2.05 -13.52
C LEU A 532 6.36 -1.78 -13.45
N ALA A 533 5.61 -2.01 -14.53
CA ALA A 533 4.14 -2.04 -14.49
C ALA A 533 3.65 -3.15 -15.43
N GLY A 534 2.36 -3.46 -15.53
CA GLY A 534 1.89 -4.58 -16.35
C GLY A 534 0.40 -4.85 -16.20
N ASP A 535 -0.16 -5.64 -17.13
CA ASP A 535 -1.59 -5.96 -17.15
C ASP A 535 -1.93 -6.84 -15.93
N GLY A 536 -2.74 -6.28 -15.02
CA GLY A 536 -3.05 -6.92 -13.74
C GLY A 536 -2.04 -6.67 -12.61
N ALA A 537 -1.05 -5.78 -12.77
CA ALA A 537 -0.19 -5.38 -11.64
C ALA A 537 -1.05 -4.73 -10.54
N THR A 538 -1.33 -5.49 -9.49
CA THR A 538 -2.14 -5.06 -8.35
C THR A 538 -1.34 -4.30 -7.29
N THR A 539 -0.01 -4.36 -7.39
CA THR A 539 0.99 -3.72 -6.53
C THR A 539 1.65 -2.52 -7.22
N GLY A 540 2.67 -1.93 -6.61
CA GLY A 540 3.49 -0.88 -7.19
C GLY A 540 4.93 -0.95 -6.69
N GLY A 541 5.78 -0.10 -7.24
CA GLY A 541 7.22 -0.09 -7.04
C GLY A 541 7.62 0.05 -5.58
N LEU A 542 8.58 -0.77 -5.19
CA LEU A 542 9.20 -0.84 -3.87
C LEU A 542 10.69 -0.55 -4.04
N LEU A 543 11.20 0.44 -3.31
CA LEU A 543 12.60 0.83 -3.32
C LEU A 543 13.29 0.23 -2.10
N GLY A 544 14.39 -0.48 -2.30
CA GLY A 544 15.03 -1.15 -1.18
C GLY A 544 16.30 -1.88 -1.52
N VAL A 545 16.72 -2.74 -0.60
CA VAL A 545 17.99 -3.45 -0.67
C VAL A 545 17.81 -4.96 -0.53
N TYR A 546 18.75 -5.71 -1.09
CA TYR A 546 18.80 -7.17 -1.02
C TYR A 546 20.22 -7.68 -0.81
N ALA A 547 20.35 -8.91 -0.28
CA ALA A 547 21.61 -9.63 -0.15
C ALA A 547 21.41 -11.09 -0.54
N THR A 548 22.22 -11.60 -1.48
CA THR A 548 22.07 -12.96 -2.02
C THR A 548 23.41 -13.60 -2.38
N THR A 549 23.49 -14.92 -2.25
CA THR A 549 24.61 -15.72 -2.78
C THR A 549 24.34 -16.19 -4.22
N ASN A 550 23.23 -15.76 -4.84
CA ASN A 550 22.79 -16.18 -6.18
C ASN A 550 22.82 -17.71 -6.37
N GLY A 551 22.32 -18.44 -5.38
CA GLY A 551 22.27 -19.90 -5.39
C GLY A 551 23.52 -20.60 -4.84
N GLY A 552 24.57 -19.86 -4.46
CA GLY A 552 25.77 -20.40 -3.83
C GLY A 552 25.51 -21.00 -2.44
N ASN A 553 26.28 -22.04 -2.07
CA ASN A 553 26.07 -22.81 -0.83
C ASN A 553 26.59 -22.13 0.44
N GLY A 554 27.28 -20.99 0.31
CA GLY A 554 27.84 -20.23 1.43
C GLY A 554 26.83 -19.27 2.08
N SER A 555 27.33 -18.44 2.99
CA SER A 555 26.60 -17.29 3.53
C SER A 555 27.57 -16.18 3.93
N PHE A 556 27.14 -14.94 3.73
CA PHE A 556 27.87 -13.74 4.12
C PHE A 556 26.91 -12.73 4.74
N ASN A 557 27.49 -11.72 5.39
CA ASN A 557 26.75 -10.57 5.89
C ASN A 557 27.10 -9.37 5.01
N GLY A 558 26.09 -8.80 4.35
CA GLY A 558 26.18 -7.51 3.69
C GLY A 558 25.82 -6.39 4.66
N TYR A 559 26.32 -5.18 4.41
CA TYR A 559 26.07 -4.03 5.27
C TYR A 559 25.64 -2.82 4.44
N VAL A 560 24.51 -2.24 4.83
CA VAL A 560 23.91 -1.07 4.18
C VAL A 560 23.79 0.06 5.20
N GLY A 561 24.44 1.19 4.93
CA GLY A 561 24.33 2.41 5.72
C GLY A 561 23.49 3.49 5.04
N ARG A 562 23.20 4.56 5.78
CA ARG A 562 22.67 5.83 5.27
C ARG A 562 21.49 5.67 4.29
N TRP A 563 20.37 5.15 4.76
CA TRP A 563 19.15 5.07 3.96
C TRP A 563 18.48 6.44 3.88
N ARG A 564 18.28 6.93 2.66
CA ARG A 564 17.60 8.20 2.37
C ARG A 564 16.55 8.00 1.30
N TYR A 565 15.32 8.38 1.62
CA TYR A 565 14.31 8.67 0.61
C TYR A 565 13.96 10.14 0.70
N GLU A 566 14.36 10.91 -0.31
CA GLU A 566 14.16 12.35 -0.38
C GLU A 566 13.10 12.65 -1.44
N PRO A 567 11.87 13.00 -1.05
CA PRO A 567 10.84 13.37 -1.99
C PRO A 567 11.13 14.73 -2.62
N ILE A 568 11.04 14.83 -3.95
CA ILE A 568 11.24 16.08 -4.69
C ILE A 568 9.87 16.71 -5.04
N GLY A 569 8.94 15.88 -5.49
CA GLY A 569 7.59 16.31 -5.82
C GLY A 569 6.89 15.31 -6.72
N GLN A 570 5.71 15.71 -7.18
CA GLN A 570 4.84 14.82 -7.91
C GLN A 570 4.02 15.52 -8.98
N ASN A 571 3.77 14.81 -10.08
CA ASN A 571 2.80 15.25 -11.08
C ASN A 571 1.39 14.90 -10.60
N VAL A 572 0.49 15.88 -10.73
CA VAL A 572 -0.93 15.75 -10.36
C VAL A 572 -1.85 16.14 -11.52
N ASP A 573 -1.25 16.56 -12.64
CA ASP A 573 -1.88 16.70 -13.95
C ASP A 573 -0.76 16.68 -15.01
N TYR A 574 -1.09 16.64 -16.30
CA TYR A 574 -0.13 16.60 -17.42
C TYR A 574 0.88 17.75 -17.45
N SER A 575 0.56 18.87 -16.80
CA SER A 575 1.40 20.07 -16.74
C SER A 575 1.49 20.69 -15.34
N VAL A 576 1.02 19.97 -14.32
CA VAL A 576 0.99 20.45 -12.94
C VAL A 576 1.91 19.59 -12.09
N PHE A 577 3.04 20.17 -11.74
CA PHE A 577 4.00 19.62 -10.80
C PHE A 577 3.80 20.29 -9.43
N VAL A 578 3.66 19.47 -8.39
CA VAL A 578 3.58 19.92 -7.00
C VAL A 578 4.89 19.52 -6.30
N PRO A 579 5.75 20.49 -5.93
CA PRO A 579 6.96 20.18 -5.17
C PRO A 579 6.58 19.65 -3.79
N THR A 580 7.34 18.70 -3.27
CA THR A 580 7.22 18.32 -1.87
C THR A 580 7.68 19.52 -1.03
N SER A 581 6.86 19.97 -0.08
CA SER A 581 7.22 21.14 0.73
C SER A 581 8.50 20.86 1.51
N THR A 582 9.61 21.51 1.15
CA THR A 582 10.94 21.28 1.73
C THR A 582 11.08 21.72 3.19
N LYS A 583 10.02 22.29 3.80
CA LYS A 583 9.96 22.66 5.21
C LYS A 583 8.51 22.67 5.69
N ARG A 584 8.16 21.79 6.62
CA ARG A 584 7.28 22.17 7.74
C ARG A 584 8.20 22.18 8.97
N GLN A 585 8.80 23.34 9.23
CA GLN A 585 9.43 23.61 10.53
C GLN A 585 8.34 23.87 11.57
#